data_AF-A0A7N0ZSY6-F1
#
_entry.id   AF-A0A7N0ZSY6-F1
#
_cell.length_a   1.000
_cell.length_b   1.000
_cell.length_c   1.000
_cell.angle_alpha   90.00
_cell.angle_beta   90.00
_cell.angle_gamma   90.00
#
_symmetry.space_group_name_H-M   'P 1'
#
loop_
_entity.id
_entity.type
_entity.pdbx_description
1 polymer ?
#
loop_
_entity_poly.entity_id
_entity_poly.type
_entity_poly.pdbx_seq_one_letter_code
_entity_poly.pdbx_strand_id
1 'polypeptide(L)'
;MATPRTLPPPTPHYFSTADKGGCLRHAGLTSRSLGLTLVTGSRSKAVVASINNGTHLPRRWYNLVADLHLKPPPTLHPKTFKPINPQDLSHLFPDALIEQEASNERFIDIPEQVLEVYKLWRPTPLIRAKRLEKLLETPARIYYKYEGVSPAGSHKPNTAVPQVILMAMCGHGHFDLPAYDKYLRGNLVDLSFSEERIRSSLENIPLIR
;
A
#
# COMPACT_ATOMS: atom_id res chain seq x y z
N MET A 1 23.32 38.03 -29.26
CA MET A 1 23.41 37.32 -27.96
C MET A 1 22.04 37.40 -27.30
N ALA A 2 21.53 36.30 -26.74
CA ALA A 2 20.28 36.28 -25.98
C ALA A 2 20.57 35.82 -24.55
N THR A 3 20.01 36.50 -23.55
CA THR A 3 20.19 36.16 -22.14
C THR A 3 19.29 35.00 -21.72
N PRO A 4 19.77 34.04 -20.89
CA PRO A 4 18.91 33.01 -20.33
C PRO A 4 17.86 33.61 -19.39
N ARG A 5 16.62 33.11 -19.45
CA ARG A 5 15.61 33.42 -18.43
C ARG A 5 15.81 32.49 -17.24
N THR A 6 16.13 33.04 -16.07
CA THR A 6 16.06 32.30 -14.81
C THR A 6 14.59 32.04 -14.45
N LEU A 7 14.25 30.79 -14.16
CA LEU A 7 12.97 30.44 -13.54
C LEU A 7 13.08 30.63 -12.02
N PRO A 8 12.03 31.13 -11.34
CA PRO A 8 12.02 31.22 -9.88
C PRO A 8 11.94 29.82 -9.24
N PRO A 9 12.46 29.64 -8.01
CA PRO A 9 12.33 28.38 -7.28
C PRO A 9 10.86 28.11 -6.88
N PRO A 10 10.43 26.85 -6.78
CA PRO A 10 9.09 26.50 -6.34
C PRO A 10 8.90 26.80 -4.85
N THR A 11 7.77 27.43 -4.49
CA THR A 11 7.41 27.72 -3.09
C THR A 11 6.74 26.52 -2.40
N PRO A 12 7.11 26.19 -1.15
CA PRO A 12 6.53 25.06 -0.42
C PRO A 12 5.19 25.42 0.25
N HIS A 13 4.09 25.23 -0.47
CA HIS A 13 2.72 25.42 0.06
C HIS A 13 1.92 24.11 0.04
N TYR A 14 2.24 23.17 0.95
CA TYR A 14 1.50 21.91 1.09
C TYR A 14 0.99 21.57 2.50
N PHE A 15 0.94 22.57 3.39
CA PHE A 15 0.08 22.53 4.58
C PHE A 15 -0.71 23.83 4.72
N SER A 16 -2.02 23.75 4.47
CA SER A 16 -3.01 24.76 4.86
C SER A 16 -4.26 24.03 5.36
N THR A 17 -4.94 24.64 6.32
CA THR A 17 -5.96 23.97 7.15
C THR A 17 -7.36 23.98 6.53
N ALA A 18 -8.09 22.90 6.83
CA ALA A 18 -9.54 22.71 6.84
C ALA A 18 -10.47 23.91 6.52
N ASP A 19 -11.51 23.61 5.73
CA ASP A 19 -12.82 24.26 5.88
C ASP A 19 -13.95 23.20 5.89
N LYS A 20 -15.14 23.56 6.37
CA LYS A 20 -16.29 22.67 6.61
C LYS A 20 -17.59 23.21 5.99
N GLY A 21 -18.33 22.31 5.36
CA GLY A 21 -19.77 22.47 5.14
C GLY A 21 -20.18 22.66 3.67
N GLY A 22 -21.27 22.00 3.27
CA GLY A 22 -21.72 21.98 1.87
C GLY A 22 -22.80 20.93 1.60
N CYS A 23 -23.85 20.89 2.43
CA CYS A 23 -24.98 19.97 2.23
C CYS A 23 -26.09 20.64 1.41
N LEU A 24 -26.52 20.03 0.30
CA LEU A 24 -27.78 20.41 -0.39
C LEU A 24 -28.45 19.21 -1.10
N ARG A 25 -29.75 19.36 -1.39
CA ARG A 25 -30.73 18.33 -1.80
C ARG A 25 -31.85 18.98 -2.62
N HIS A 26 -32.59 18.33 -3.51
CA HIS A 26 -32.51 16.97 -4.08
C HIS A 26 -32.35 17.13 -5.64
N ALA A 27 -32.78 16.33 -6.62
CA ALA A 27 -33.65 15.16 -6.79
C ALA A 27 -33.26 14.42 -8.11
N GLY A 28 -33.75 13.23 -8.48
CA GLY A 28 -34.73 12.33 -7.85
C GLY A 28 -35.81 11.91 -8.86
N LEU A 29 -35.65 10.74 -9.47
CA LEU A 29 -36.67 10.08 -10.33
C LEU A 29 -36.57 8.56 -10.16
N THR A 30 -37.70 7.86 -10.17
CA THR A 30 -37.81 6.48 -9.68
C THR A 30 -38.19 5.49 -10.78
N SER A 31 -37.56 4.31 -10.76
CA SER A 31 -38.12 3.10 -11.38
C SER A 31 -38.33 2.03 -10.31
N ARG A 32 -39.54 1.44 -10.28
CA ARG A 32 -39.86 0.26 -9.46
C ARG A 32 -39.97 -0.95 -10.38
N SER A 33 -39.31 -2.04 -10.03
CA SER A 33 -39.76 -3.38 -10.41
C SER A 33 -39.41 -4.41 -9.34
N LEU A 34 -40.14 -5.51 -9.38
CA LEU A 34 -40.37 -6.48 -8.30
C LEU A 34 -39.08 -7.09 -7.73
N GLY A 35 -39.08 -7.35 -6.41
CA GLY A 35 -37.99 -8.06 -5.76
C GLY A 35 -38.08 -9.58 -5.93
N LEU A 36 -36.91 -10.23 -5.95
CA LEU A 36 -36.76 -11.68 -5.86
C LEU A 36 -35.70 -11.99 -4.79
N THR A 37 -36.10 -12.70 -3.72
CA THR A 37 -35.21 -12.99 -2.59
C THR A 37 -34.28 -14.15 -2.94
N LEU A 38 -33.05 -13.85 -3.37
CA LEU A 38 -32.04 -14.87 -3.64
C LEU A 38 -31.23 -15.19 -2.38
N VAL A 39 -31.30 -16.45 -1.94
CA VAL A 39 -30.53 -17.01 -0.82
C VAL A 39 -29.40 -17.89 -1.37
N THR A 40 -28.28 -17.95 -0.62
CA THR A 40 -27.05 -18.73 -0.90
C THR A 40 -26.19 -18.27 -2.09
N GLY A 41 -24.90 -18.68 -2.09
CA GLY A 41 -23.83 -18.17 -2.97
C GLY A 41 -22.59 -17.60 -2.23
N SER A 42 -22.63 -17.54 -0.90
CA SER A 42 -21.63 -16.87 -0.06
C SER A 42 -20.33 -17.67 0.19
N ARG A 43 -19.47 -17.84 -0.83
CA ARG A 43 -18.13 -18.45 -0.63
C ARG A 43 -16.93 -17.55 -0.91
N SER A 44 -16.95 -16.65 -1.90
CA SER A 44 -15.83 -15.71 -2.12
C SER A 44 -15.90 -14.48 -1.20
N LYS A 45 -17.08 -13.87 -1.05
CA LYS A 45 -17.27 -12.73 -0.12
C LYS A 45 -17.16 -13.12 1.36
N ALA A 46 -17.42 -14.38 1.72
CA ALA A 46 -17.47 -14.81 3.12
C ALA A 46 -16.11 -14.74 3.84
N VAL A 47 -15.01 -15.06 3.14
CA VAL A 47 -13.66 -14.96 3.72
C VAL A 47 -13.27 -13.50 4.00
N VAL A 48 -13.63 -12.58 3.10
CA VAL A 48 -13.35 -11.14 3.23
C VAL A 48 -14.24 -10.51 4.31
N ALA A 49 -15.54 -10.82 4.32
CA ALA A 49 -16.49 -10.22 5.25
C ALA A 49 -16.30 -10.65 6.72
N SER A 50 -15.75 -11.85 6.97
CA SER A 50 -15.58 -12.42 8.31
C SER A 50 -14.49 -11.72 9.15
N ILE A 51 -13.61 -10.92 8.52
CA ILE A 51 -12.43 -10.33 9.17
C ILE A 51 -12.76 -9.07 9.99
N ASN A 52 -13.91 -8.42 9.75
CA ASN A 52 -14.17 -7.04 10.18
C ASN A 52 -14.69 -6.83 11.62
N ASN A 53 -14.80 -7.88 12.44
CA ASN A 53 -15.21 -7.72 13.85
C ASN A 53 -14.00 -7.39 14.76
N GLY A 54 -13.52 -6.14 14.70
CA GLY A 54 -12.74 -5.50 15.78
C GLY A 54 -11.34 -5.00 15.44
N THR A 55 -10.67 -5.49 14.40
CA THR A 55 -9.34 -4.97 13.99
C THR A 55 -9.47 -3.83 12.99
N HIS A 56 -9.33 -2.59 13.46
CA HIS A 56 -9.16 -1.42 12.59
C HIS A 56 -7.74 -1.36 12.00
N LEU A 57 -7.58 -0.68 10.86
CA LEU A 57 -6.27 -0.35 10.30
C LEU A 57 -5.56 0.66 11.22
N PRO A 58 -4.37 0.36 11.79
CA PRO A 58 -3.63 1.34 12.56
C PRO A 58 -3.21 2.52 11.68
N ARG A 59 -3.31 3.74 12.22
CA ARG A 59 -2.90 4.99 11.54
C ARG A 59 -1.45 5.42 11.80
N ARG A 60 -0.71 4.63 12.59
CA ARG A 60 0.68 4.89 13.00
C ARG A 60 1.54 3.65 12.82
N TRP A 61 2.76 3.83 12.34
CA TRP A 61 3.83 2.86 12.53
C TRP A 61 4.41 2.99 13.94
N TYR A 62 5.01 1.92 14.45
CA TYR A 62 5.70 1.89 15.73
C TYR A 62 7.20 1.69 15.49
N ASN A 63 8.01 2.56 16.10
CA ASN A 63 9.46 2.55 15.99
C ASN A 63 10.06 1.87 17.22
N LEU A 64 10.58 0.65 17.05
CA LEU A 64 11.20 -0.10 18.13
C LEU A 64 12.44 0.62 18.71
N VAL A 65 13.17 1.41 17.91
CA VAL A 65 14.40 2.09 18.34
C VAL A 65 14.14 3.06 19.48
N ALA A 66 12.92 3.63 19.58
CA ALA A 66 12.53 4.49 20.68
C ALA A 66 12.68 3.82 22.07
N ASP A 67 12.40 2.52 22.16
CA ASP A 67 12.33 1.74 23.42
C ASP A 67 13.53 0.79 23.65
N LEU A 68 14.54 0.79 22.78
CA LEU A 68 15.76 0.00 23.01
C LEU A 68 16.63 0.64 24.09
N HIS A 69 16.91 -0.12 25.17
CA HIS A 69 17.82 0.28 26.26
C HIS A 69 19.23 0.65 25.76
N LEU A 70 19.72 -0.09 24.77
CA LEU A 70 20.94 0.22 24.02
C LEU A 70 20.53 0.52 22.58
N LYS A 71 20.72 1.76 22.15
CA LYS A 71 20.47 2.18 20.77
C LYS A 71 21.40 1.42 19.81
N PRO A 72 20.96 1.10 18.57
CA PRO A 72 21.85 0.53 17.56
C PRO A 72 23.03 1.49 17.29
N PRO A 73 24.22 0.97 16.93
CA PRO A 73 25.34 1.84 16.55
C PRO A 73 24.96 2.65 15.29
N PRO A 74 25.41 3.91 15.19
CA PRO A 74 25.12 4.72 14.01
C PRO A 74 25.76 4.12 12.76
N THR A 75 25.06 4.23 11.64
CA THR A 75 25.57 3.85 10.31
C THR A 75 26.80 4.70 9.97
N LEU A 76 27.87 4.04 9.52
CA LEU A 76 29.16 4.69 9.24
C LEU A 76 29.35 4.93 7.74
N HIS A 77 29.87 6.10 7.38
CA HIS A 77 30.17 6.44 6.00
C HIS A 77 31.36 5.60 5.48
N PRO A 78 31.23 4.88 4.35
CA PRO A 78 32.15 3.82 3.96
C PRO A 78 33.58 4.27 3.58
N LYS A 79 33.81 5.58 3.39
CA LYS A 79 35.16 6.13 3.13
C LYS A 79 35.83 6.75 4.35
N THR A 80 35.07 7.14 5.37
CA THR A 80 35.57 7.95 6.51
C THR A 80 35.39 7.27 7.86
N PHE A 81 34.60 6.19 7.93
CA PHE A 81 34.30 5.40 9.14
C PHE A 81 33.76 6.22 10.32
N LYS A 82 33.21 7.41 10.03
CA LYS A 82 32.47 8.26 10.97
C LYS A 82 30.96 8.07 10.75
N PRO A 83 30.10 8.36 11.74
CA PRO A 83 28.66 8.41 11.55
C PRO A 83 28.26 9.26 10.32
N ILE A 84 27.28 8.79 9.56
CA ILE A 84 26.70 9.54 8.44
C ILE A 84 25.85 10.71 8.94
N ASN A 85 25.73 11.75 8.12
CA ASN A 85 24.77 12.84 8.27
C ASN A 85 23.62 12.62 7.27
N PRO A 86 22.42 13.22 7.48
CA PRO A 86 21.32 13.15 6.52
C PRO A 86 21.72 13.59 5.09
N GLN A 87 22.60 14.58 4.99
CA GLN A 87 23.12 15.10 3.71
C GLN A 87 23.94 14.07 2.92
N ASP A 88 24.56 13.08 3.59
CA ASP A 88 25.30 12.00 2.94
C ASP A 88 24.35 10.99 2.24
N LEU A 89 23.05 11.03 2.56
CA LEU A 89 22.01 10.15 2.01
C LEU A 89 21.07 10.84 0.98
N SER A 90 21.05 12.17 0.89
CA SER A 90 20.08 12.93 0.07
C SER A 90 20.17 12.66 -1.44
N HIS A 91 21.30 12.11 -1.91
CA HIS A 91 21.46 11.64 -3.29
C HIS A 91 20.92 10.23 -3.56
N LEU A 92 20.53 9.49 -2.52
CA LEU A 92 20.07 8.09 -2.60
C LEU A 92 18.60 7.94 -2.20
N PHE A 93 18.15 8.73 -1.22
CA PHE A 93 16.81 8.64 -0.64
C PHE A 93 16.16 10.03 -0.55
N PRO A 94 14.83 10.14 -0.69
CA PRO A 94 14.12 11.38 -0.43
C PRO A 94 14.16 11.73 1.07
N ASP A 95 14.16 13.01 1.41
CA ASP A 95 14.33 13.51 2.78
C ASP A 95 13.41 12.82 3.81
N ALA A 96 12.13 12.61 3.47
CA ALA A 96 11.17 11.96 4.35
C ALA A 96 11.52 10.49 4.72
N LEU A 97 12.26 9.76 3.88
CA LEU A 97 12.80 8.44 4.24
C LEU A 97 14.05 8.55 5.12
N ILE A 98 14.86 9.59 4.94
CA ILE A 98 16.05 9.87 5.75
C ILE A 98 15.64 10.30 7.17
N GLU A 99 14.62 11.16 7.27
CA GLU A 99 13.97 11.56 8.53
C GLU A 99 13.36 10.35 9.25
N GLN A 100 12.69 9.45 8.51
CA GLN A 100 12.14 8.22 9.07
C GLN A 100 13.23 7.30 9.67
N GLU A 101 14.35 7.12 8.97
CA GLU A 101 15.48 6.28 9.43
C GLU A 101 16.23 6.90 10.63
N ALA A 102 16.36 8.23 10.66
CA ALA A 102 16.99 8.96 11.76
C ALA A 102 16.09 9.14 13.00
N SER A 103 14.78 8.90 12.86
CA SER A 103 13.79 9.22 13.90
C SER A 103 13.94 8.37 15.16
N ASN A 104 13.85 9.05 16.32
CA ASN A 104 13.72 8.42 17.63
C ASN A 104 12.28 8.52 18.20
N GLU A 105 11.32 9.02 17.42
CA GLU A 105 9.92 9.07 17.82
C GLU A 105 9.32 7.65 17.88
N ARG A 106 8.57 7.35 18.95
CA ARG A 106 7.96 6.02 19.19
C ARG A 106 6.89 5.65 18.15
N PHE A 107 6.18 6.64 17.62
CA PHE A 107 5.13 6.44 16.63
C PHE A 107 5.28 7.46 15.51
N ILE A 108 5.18 7.00 14.27
CA ILE A 108 5.22 7.83 13.07
C ILE A 108 3.85 7.72 12.39
N ASP A 109 3.19 8.85 12.12
CA ASP A 109 1.88 8.85 11.45
C ASP A 109 2.00 8.36 10.00
N ILE A 110 1.05 7.51 9.59
CA ILE A 110 1.00 6.94 8.25
C ILE A 110 0.29 7.94 7.33
N PRO A 111 0.91 8.39 6.21
CA PRO A 111 0.26 9.30 5.27
C PRO A 111 -1.06 8.74 4.75
N GLU A 112 -2.09 9.56 4.57
CA GLU A 112 -3.42 9.07 4.18
C GLU A 112 -3.39 8.36 2.82
N GLN A 113 -2.54 8.81 1.88
CA GLN A 113 -2.30 8.14 0.60
C GLN A 113 -1.85 6.68 0.77
N VAL A 114 -1.03 6.41 1.80
CA VAL A 114 -0.58 5.05 2.15
C VAL A 114 -1.72 4.28 2.82
N LEU A 115 -2.52 4.92 3.68
CA LEU A 115 -3.68 4.29 4.31
C LEU A 115 -4.76 3.90 3.28
N GLU A 116 -5.03 4.73 2.27
CA GLU A 116 -5.96 4.39 1.19
C GLU A 116 -5.51 3.13 0.42
N VAL A 117 -4.23 3.05 0.03
CA VAL A 117 -3.71 1.86 -0.66
C VAL A 117 -3.70 0.63 0.25
N TYR A 118 -3.42 0.78 1.54
CA TYR A 118 -3.50 -0.32 2.51
C TYR A 118 -4.90 -0.92 2.63
N LYS A 119 -5.99 -0.14 2.49
CA LYS A 119 -7.38 -0.67 2.57
C LYS A 119 -7.68 -1.76 1.53
N LEU A 120 -6.86 -1.90 0.49
CA LEU A 120 -7.00 -2.93 -0.55
C LEU A 120 -6.71 -4.36 -0.05
N TRP A 121 -5.86 -4.54 0.98
CA TRP A 121 -5.56 -5.88 1.56
C TRP A 121 -5.38 -5.92 3.09
N ARG A 122 -5.51 -4.78 3.78
CA ARG A 122 -5.38 -4.65 5.23
C ARG A 122 -6.75 -4.35 5.85
N PRO A 123 -7.09 -4.87 7.05
CA PRO A 123 -6.25 -5.71 7.91
C PRO A 123 -6.13 -7.16 7.41
N THR A 124 -4.94 -7.73 7.55
CA THR A 124 -4.66 -9.15 7.26
C THR A 124 -5.19 -10.04 8.40
N PRO A 125 -5.71 -11.25 8.14
CA PRO A 125 -6.30 -12.08 9.19
C PRO A 125 -5.27 -12.69 10.15
N LEU A 126 -5.66 -12.83 11.41
CA LEU A 126 -4.95 -13.64 12.42
C LEU A 126 -5.69 -14.98 12.55
N ILE A 127 -5.02 -16.08 12.18
CA ILE A 127 -5.67 -17.40 12.03
C ILE A 127 -5.15 -18.35 13.11
N ARG A 128 -6.06 -19.08 13.78
CA ARG A 128 -5.71 -20.12 14.77
C ARG A 128 -5.57 -21.49 14.10
N ALA A 129 -4.41 -22.10 14.20
CA ALA A 129 -4.05 -23.35 13.52
C ALA A 129 -4.55 -24.62 14.25
N LYS A 130 -5.86 -24.71 14.56
CA LYS A 130 -6.47 -25.84 15.32
C LYS A 130 -6.08 -27.25 14.85
N ARG A 131 -5.86 -27.44 13.54
CA ARG A 131 -5.40 -28.73 12.98
C ARG A 131 -3.95 -29.05 13.35
N LEU A 132 -3.09 -28.04 13.42
CA LEU A 132 -1.69 -28.16 13.85
C LEU A 132 -1.60 -28.36 15.38
N GLU A 133 -2.43 -27.65 16.15
CA GLU A 133 -2.56 -27.87 17.61
C GLU A 133 -2.89 -29.33 17.92
N LYS A 134 -3.86 -29.93 17.21
CA LYS A 134 -4.19 -31.35 17.35
C LYS A 134 -3.07 -32.29 16.87
N LEU A 135 -2.39 -31.97 15.77
CA LEU A 135 -1.32 -32.82 15.21
C LEU A 135 -0.06 -32.85 16.09
N LEU A 136 0.21 -31.79 16.83
CA LEU A 136 1.33 -31.67 17.78
C LEU A 136 0.97 -32.05 19.22
N GLU A 137 -0.29 -32.48 19.45
CA GLU A 137 -0.86 -32.82 20.77
C GLU A 137 -0.59 -31.77 21.87
N THR A 138 -0.45 -30.51 21.47
CA THR A 138 0.05 -29.45 22.36
C THR A 138 -1.08 -28.72 23.10
N PRO A 139 -0.91 -28.37 24.38
CA PRO A 139 -1.83 -27.48 25.09
C PRO A 139 -1.69 -26.01 24.62
N ALA A 140 -0.65 -25.67 23.87
CA ALA A 140 -0.43 -24.33 23.33
C ALA A 140 -1.46 -23.98 22.24
N ARG A 141 -1.84 -22.69 22.18
CA ARG A 141 -2.72 -22.16 21.11
C ARG A 141 -1.84 -21.53 20.04
N ILE A 142 -1.90 -22.06 18.82
CA ILE A 142 -1.02 -21.64 17.72
C ILE A 142 -1.77 -20.66 16.83
N TYR A 143 -1.26 -19.43 16.73
CA TYR A 143 -1.80 -18.38 15.87
C TYR A 143 -0.75 -17.93 14.86
N TYR A 144 -1.18 -17.62 13.63
CA TYR A 144 -0.31 -17.03 12.61
C TYR A 144 -0.98 -15.83 11.94
N LYS A 145 -0.18 -14.79 11.70
CA LYS A 145 -0.59 -13.55 11.02
C LYS A 145 -0.42 -13.73 9.52
N TYR A 146 -1.51 -13.87 8.79
CA TYR A 146 -1.47 -14.27 7.38
C TYR A 146 -1.32 -13.06 6.44
N GLU A 147 -0.09 -12.58 6.30
CA GLU A 147 0.28 -11.51 5.35
C GLU A 147 0.22 -11.93 3.87
N GLY A 148 -0.19 -13.17 3.57
CA GLY A 148 -0.33 -13.70 2.21
C GLY A 148 -1.53 -13.18 1.42
N VAL A 149 -2.37 -12.32 2.03
CA VAL A 149 -3.55 -11.72 1.36
C VAL A 149 -3.23 -10.50 0.50
N SER A 150 -1.98 -10.01 0.49
CA SER A 150 -1.59 -8.90 -0.39
C SER A 150 -1.54 -9.34 -1.86
N PRO A 151 -1.63 -8.40 -2.84
CA PRO A 151 -1.48 -8.74 -4.26
C PRO A 151 -0.14 -9.40 -4.62
N ALA A 152 0.89 -9.25 -3.79
CA ALA A 152 2.21 -9.88 -3.95
C ALA A 152 2.43 -11.09 -3.01
N GLY A 153 1.34 -11.69 -2.49
CA GLY A 153 1.35 -12.91 -1.68
C GLY A 153 2.21 -12.86 -0.41
N SER A 154 2.57 -11.67 0.07
CA SER A 154 3.59 -11.49 1.12
C SER A 154 3.53 -10.12 1.80
N HIS A 155 4.31 -9.93 2.85
CA HIS A 155 4.39 -8.66 3.58
C HIS A 155 5.17 -7.55 2.84
N LYS A 156 5.84 -7.81 1.70
CA LYS A 156 6.72 -6.83 1.04
C LYS A 156 6.03 -5.51 0.62
N PRO A 157 4.77 -5.50 0.12
CA PRO A 157 4.06 -4.25 -0.19
C PRO A 157 3.92 -3.30 1.02
N ASN A 158 4.01 -3.81 2.25
CA ASN A 158 3.91 -3.02 3.47
C ASN A 158 5.05 -2.01 3.68
N THR A 159 6.16 -2.13 2.95
CA THR A 159 7.26 -1.13 2.93
C THR A 159 7.44 -0.50 1.55
N ALA A 160 7.25 -1.28 0.48
CA ALA A 160 7.38 -0.79 -0.89
C ALA A 160 6.34 0.29 -1.26
N VAL A 161 5.08 0.16 -0.81
CA VAL A 161 4.03 1.17 -1.08
C VAL A 161 4.34 2.52 -0.40
N PRO A 162 4.68 2.58 0.90
CA PRO A 162 5.19 3.80 1.53
C PRO A 162 6.37 4.43 0.78
N GLN A 163 7.39 3.64 0.44
CA GLN A 163 8.60 4.13 -0.22
C GLN A 163 8.31 4.72 -1.60
N VAL A 164 7.50 4.05 -2.43
CA VAL A 164 7.10 4.55 -3.76
C VAL A 164 6.25 5.82 -3.65
N ILE A 165 5.32 5.89 -2.69
CA ILE A 165 4.47 7.07 -2.48
C ILE A 165 5.31 8.27 -2.03
N LEU A 166 6.23 8.09 -1.08
CA LEU A 166 7.12 9.16 -0.61
C LEU A 166 8.07 9.62 -1.72
N MET A 167 8.67 8.69 -2.48
CA MET A 167 9.53 9.02 -3.63
C MET A 167 8.79 9.82 -4.72
N ALA A 168 7.55 9.45 -5.02
CA ALA A 168 6.71 10.18 -5.98
C ALA A 168 6.32 11.58 -5.48
N MET A 169 6.01 11.74 -4.20
CA MET A 169 5.70 13.06 -3.60
C MET A 169 6.92 13.99 -3.55
N CYS A 170 8.14 13.45 -3.44
CA CYS A 170 9.39 14.20 -3.57
C CYS A 170 9.80 14.48 -5.04
N GLY A 171 8.87 14.40 -6.00
CA GLY A 171 9.09 14.77 -7.40
C GLY A 171 9.95 13.81 -8.24
N HIS A 172 10.43 12.71 -7.65
CA HIS A 172 11.36 11.78 -8.30
C HIS A 172 10.63 10.70 -9.14
N GLY A 173 10.02 11.12 -10.25
CA GLY A 173 9.29 10.25 -11.16
C GLY A 173 10.21 9.38 -12.05
N HIS A 174 10.27 8.08 -11.75
CA HIS A 174 10.88 7.07 -12.64
C HIS A 174 9.81 6.50 -13.59
N PHE A 175 9.96 6.76 -14.89
CA PHE A 175 9.07 6.25 -15.93
C PHE A 175 9.68 5.03 -16.65
N ASP A 176 8.85 4.06 -17.02
CA ASP A 176 9.22 3.01 -17.97
C ASP A 176 9.31 3.63 -19.39
N LEU A 177 10.46 4.23 -19.69
CA LEU A 177 10.73 4.86 -20.97
C LEU A 177 10.58 3.88 -22.15
N PRO A 178 11.01 2.60 -22.07
CA PRO A 178 10.70 1.59 -23.10
C PRO A 178 9.19 1.35 -23.34
N ALA A 179 8.36 1.31 -22.30
CA ALA A 179 6.91 1.20 -22.46
C ALA A 179 6.28 2.47 -23.06
N TYR A 180 6.76 3.65 -22.63
CA TYR A 180 6.31 4.93 -23.15
C TYR A 180 6.73 5.17 -24.61
N ASP A 181 7.95 4.76 -24.99
CA ASP A 181 8.46 4.77 -26.36
C ASP A 181 7.65 3.83 -27.27
N LYS A 182 7.25 2.64 -26.78
CA LYS A 182 6.31 1.77 -27.49
C LYS A 182 4.96 2.45 -27.72
N TYR A 183 4.41 3.12 -26.71
CA TYR A 183 3.16 3.87 -26.83
C TYR A 183 3.29 5.01 -27.87
N LEU A 184 4.30 5.86 -27.75
CA LEU A 184 4.54 6.99 -28.67
C LEU A 184 4.76 6.56 -30.13
N ARG A 185 5.32 5.36 -30.36
CA ARG A 185 5.54 4.81 -31.72
C ARG A 185 4.38 3.98 -32.25
N GLY A 186 3.28 3.81 -31.50
CA GLY A 186 2.19 2.90 -31.87
C GLY A 186 2.58 1.40 -31.82
N ASN A 187 3.71 1.07 -31.19
CA ASN A 187 4.23 -0.30 -31.01
C ASN A 187 3.72 -0.96 -29.71
N LEU A 188 2.71 -0.38 -29.07
CA LEU A 188 2.05 -0.99 -27.92
C LEU A 188 1.09 -2.09 -28.43
N VAL A 189 1.46 -3.35 -28.21
CA VAL A 189 0.62 -4.48 -28.61
C VAL A 189 -0.51 -4.63 -27.61
N ASP A 190 -1.74 -4.33 -28.04
CA ASP A 190 -2.95 -4.71 -27.30
C ASP A 190 -2.99 -6.24 -27.17
N LEU A 191 -2.86 -6.73 -25.94
CA LEU A 191 -2.90 -8.15 -25.62
C LEU A 191 -4.36 -8.65 -25.60
N SER A 192 -4.99 -8.69 -26.77
CA SER A 192 -6.20 -9.47 -26.97
C SER A 192 -5.89 -10.95 -26.74
N PHE A 193 -6.54 -11.54 -25.75
CA PHE A 193 -6.54 -12.99 -25.59
C PHE A 193 -7.37 -13.59 -26.73
N SER A 194 -6.89 -14.67 -27.36
CA SER A 194 -7.71 -15.35 -28.35
C SER A 194 -8.95 -15.95 -27.69
N GLU A 195 -10.06 -16.01 -28.43
CA GLU A 195 -11.34 -16.54 -27.93
C GLU A 195 -11.21 -17.99 -27.42
N GLU A 196 -10.26 -18.79 -27.94
CA GLU A 196 -10.00 -20.13 -27.37
C GLU A 196 -9.34 -20.05 -25.99
N ARG A 197 -8.41 -19.11 -25.75
CA ARG A 197 -7.78 -18.90 -24.43
C ARG A 197 -8.75 -18.29 -23.43
N ILE A 198 -9.64 -17.41 -23.86
CA ILE A 198 -10.73 -16.89 -23.02
C ILE A 198 -11.65 -18.05 -22.64
N ARG A 199 -12.16 -18.81 -23.62
CA ARG A 199 -13.04 -19.96 -23.40
C ARG A 199 -12.41 -21.03 -22.51
N SER A 200 -11.16 -21.45 -22.74
CA SER A 200 -10.51 -22.47 -21.90
C SER A 200 -10.21 -21.99 -20.48
N SER A 201 -10.02 -20.68 -20.29
CA SER A 201 -9.93 -20.09 -18.95
C SER A 201 -11.30 -20.09 -18.25
N LEU A 202 -12.37 -19.75 -18.97
CA LEU A 202 -13.75 -19.75 -18.46
C LEU A 202 -14.27 -21.16 -18.14
N GLU A 203 -13.90 -22.18 -18.92
CA GLU A 203 -14.23 -23.59 -18.67
C GLU A 203 -13.70 -24.11 -17.32
N ASN A 204 -12.61 -23.52 -16.82
CA ASN A 204 -12.03 -23.83 -15.51
C ASN A 204 -12.63 -23.00 -14.36
N ILE A 205 -13.54 -22.05 -14.64
CA ILE A 205 -14.26 -21.31 -13.60
C ILE A 205 -15.46 -22.16 -13.13
N PRO A 206 -15.52 -22.57 -11.86
CA PRO A 206 -16.66 -23.34 -11.36
C PRO A 206 -17.93 -22.50 -11.41
N LEU A 207 -18.91 -22.94 -12.19
CA LEU A 207 -20.22 -22.31 -12.31
C LEU A 207 -20.97 -22.35 -10.97
N ILE A 208 -20.92 -21.23 -10.24
CA ILE A 208 -21.70 -21.02 -9.02
C ILE A 208 -23.17 -20.82 -9.45
N ARG A 209 -23.97 -21.85 -9.22
CA ARG A 209 -25.44 -21.78 -9.18
C ARG A 209 -25.90 -21.27 -7.80
#